data_AF-A0A163DST1-F1
#
_entry.id   AF-A0A163DST1-F1
#
_cell.length_a   1.000
_cell.length_b   1.000
_cell.length_c   1.000
_cell.angle_alpha   90.00
_cell.angle_beta   90.00
_cell.angle_gamma   90.00
#
_symmetry.space_group_name_H-M   'P 1'
#
loop_
_entity.id
_entity.type
_entity.pdbx_description
1 polymer ?
#
loop_
_entity_poly.entity_id
_entity_poly.type
_entity_poly.pdbx_seq_one_letter_code
_entity_poly.pdbx_strand_id
1 'polypeptide(L)'
;MELTNGLVNTLLANTTCGSFALIYIAGFYLFRDASANLSRDHPKTIASRIKSVILASIVIPIIVWSELYMSGTFGNMSIKNQISSMSIRLGLYDPTNSWHIIHIISPLLLTMILFLGPLTLLWFEEELPFQQNFNFQKDAVEHLRSLEGQRNYIAAPFTEEFVFRACEIALLYQAGHSKKYLIFISPIWFGTAHLHHVWEKYRQYGSNKKALKRALLSSSFQFAYTTVFGWYASFVFVRTGSVWPPFLCHSFCNMMGFPNVEGISYQKKWEQIAQVIVYLHVHMVDLVIWANYIVGVILFYNLIYYLTPSASQSGSIYW
;
A
#
# COMPACT_ATOMS: atom_id res chain seq x y z
N MET A 1 30.78 -6.66 -7.68
CA MET A 1 29.71 -5.73 -7.28
C MET A 1 29.96 -4.47 -8.08
N GLU A 2 29.59 -4.50 -9.37
CA GLU A 2 29.82 -3.39 -10.28
C GLU A 2 28.83 -2.27 -9.94
N LEU A 3 29.36 -1.08 -9.66
CA LEU A 3 28.62 0.16 -9.71
C LEU A 3 28.18 0.32 -11.17
N THR A 4 26.94 -0.08 -11.47
CA THR A 4 26.27 0.39 -12.68
C THR A 4 26.16 1.90 -12.52
N ASN A 5 27.03 2.63 -13.23
CA ASN A 5 26.86 4.07 -13.39
C ASN A 5 25.49 4.28 -14.02
N GLY A 6 24.51 4.69 -13.20
CA GLY A 6 23.16 4.94 -13.67
C GLY A 6 23.20 5.95 -14.81
N LEU A 7 22.52 5.66 -15.91
CA LEU A 7 22.43 6.58 -17.05
C LEU A 7 21.59 7.82 -16.69
N VAL A 8 20.68 7.67 -15.71
CA VAL A 8 19.88 8.77 -15.18
C VAL A 8 20.65 9.47 -14.06
N ASN A 9 20.64 10.80 -14.06
CA ASN A 9 21.25 11.59 -12.99
C ASN A 9 20.52 11.37 -11.65
N THR A 10 21.27 11.03 -10.61
CA THR A 10 20.74 10.73 -9.26
C THR A 10 19.95 11.90 -8.63
N LEU A 11 20.43 13.13 -8.76
CA LEU A 11 19.74 14.31 -8.21
C LEU A 11 18.43 14.58 -8.93
N LEU A 12 18.45 14.45 -10.26
CA LEU A 12 17.24 14.58 -11.09
C LEU A 12 16.21 13.53 -10.68
N ALA A 13 16.60 12.25 -10.64
CA ALA A 13 15.70 11.15 -10.26
C ALA A 13 15.03 11.38 -8.90
N ASN A 14 15.80 11.74 -7.87
CA ASN A 14 15.23 12.00 -6.54
C ASN A 14 14.28 13.20 -6.51
N THR A 15 14.61 14.25 -7.26
CA THR A 15 13.75 15.44 -7.38
C THR A 15 12.45 15.10 -8.09
N THR A 16 12.53 14.30 -9.16
CA THR A 16 11.39 13.80 -9.92
C THR A 16 10.50 12.90 -9.06
N CYS A 17 11.07 11.98 -8.27
CA CYS A 17 10.31 11.18 -7.31
C CYS A 17 9.57 12.04 -6.27
N GLY A 18 10.21 13.11 -5.77
CA GLY A 18 9.53 14.09 -4.93
C GLY A 18 8.37 14.80 -5.64
N SER A 19 8.52 15.09 -6.94
CA SER A 19 7.44 15.67 -7.73
C SER A 19 6.26 14.71 -7.94
N PHE A 20 6.49 13.38 -7.97
CA PHE A 20 5.40 12.40 -8.09
C PHE A 20 4.44 12.50 -6.92
N ALA A 21 4.94 12.66 -5.69
CA ALA A 21 4.10 12.89 -4.51
C ALA A 21 3.22 14.14 -4.67
N LEU A 22 3.78 15.23 -5.20
CA LEU A 22 3.04 16.47 -5.45
C LEU A 22 2.00 16.31 -6.55
N ILE A 23 2.36 15.72 -7.69
CA ILE A 23 1.44 15.45 -8.81
C ILE A 23 0.28 14.57 -8.36
N TYR A 24 0.57 13.55 -7.56
CA TYR A 24 -0.43 12.60 -7.06
C TYR A 24 -1.48 13.28 -6.17
N ILE A 25 -1.07 14.20 -5.29
CA ILE A 25 -2.00 14.92 -4.40
C ILE A 25 -2.60 16.19 -5.03
N ALA A 26 -1.99 16.75 -6.08
CA ALA A 26 -2.39 18.04 -6.64
C ALA A 26 -3.88 18.06 -7.06
N GLY A 27 -4.35 16.99 -7.71
CA GLY A 27 -5.73 16.93 -8.16
C GLY A 27 -6.75 16.84 -7.02
N PHE A 28 -6.35 16.49 -5.78
CA PHE A 28 -7.25 16.59 -4.61
C PHE A 28 -7.60 18.04 -4.25
N TYR A 29 -6.76 18.99 -4.66
CA TYR A 29 -7.00 20.42 -4.47
C TYR A 29 -7.57 21.06 -5.73
N LEU A 30 -7.09 20.66 -6.92
CA LEU A 30 -7.54 21.22 -8.21
C LEU A 30 -8.97 20.80 -8.58
N PHE A 31 -9.34 19.54 -8.28
CA PHE A 31 -10.68 19.02 -8.59
C PHE A 31 -11.61 19.07 -7.37
N ARG A 32 -11.22 19.78 -6.30
CA ARG A 32 -12.07 19.97 -5.13
C ARG A 32 -13.18 20.94 -5.49
N ASP A 33 -14.42 20.51 -5.26
CA ASP A 33 -15.56 21.42 -5.30
C ASP A 33 -15.48 22.36 -4.09
N ALA A 34 -14.98 23.58 -4.30
CA ALA A 34 -14.83 24.59 -3.26
C ALA A 34 -16.17 25.15 -2.79
N SER A 35 -17.25 24.96 -3.57
CA SER A 35 -18.59 25.48 -3.26
C SER A 35 -19.33 24.66 -2.20
N ALA A 36 -18.89 23.41 -1.96
CA ALA A 36 -19.50 22.52 -0.99
C ALA A 36 -18.44 21.98 -0.02
N ASN A 37 -18.60 22.21 1.28
CA ASN A 37 -17.79 21.57 2.33
C ASN A 37 -18.16 20.08 2.49
N LEU A 38 -17.99 19.33 1.40
CA LEU A 38 -18.31 17.90 1.36
C LEU A 38 -17.30 17.12 2.19
N SER A 39 -17.79 16.09 2.89
CA SER A 39 -16.93 15.16 3.60
C SER A 39 -16.04 14.37 2.62
N ARG A 40 -14.99 13.75 3.16
CA ARG A 40 -14.07 12.89 2.40
C ARG A 40 -14.80 11.72 1.74
N ASP A 41 -15.79 11.16 2.43
CA ASP A 41 -16.54 9.99 1.99
C ASP A 41 -17.79 10.34 1.17
N HIS A 42 -18.02 11.63 0.92
CA HIS A 42 -19.07 12.03 0.00
C HIS A 42 -18.80 11.49 -1.43
N PRO A 43 -19.78 10.89 -2.13
CA PRO A 43 -19.59 10.27 -3.45
C PRO A 43 -18.88 11.15 -4.48
N LYS A 44 -19.23 12.45 -4.54
CA LYS A 44 -18.57 13.42 -5.42
C LYS A 44 -17.09 13.62 -5.09
N THR A 45 -16.74 13.65 -3.80
CA THR A 45 -15.36 13.77 -3.34
C THR A 45 -14.57 12.52 -3.72
N ILE A 46 -15.15 11.33 -3.51
CA ILE A 46 -14.54 10.05 -3.91
C ILE A 46 -14.28 10.02 -5.41
N ALA A 47 -15.29 10.30 -6.23
CA ALA A 47 -15.16 10.29 -7.69
C ALA A 47 -14.10 11.28 -8.20
N SER A 48 -14.06 12.49 -7.64
CA SER A 48 -13.05 13.51 -7.97
C SER A 48 -11.63 13.05 -7.60
N ARG A 49 -11.45 12.46 -6.41
CA ARG A 49 -10.16 11.91 -5.98
C ARG A 49 -9.72 10.72 -6.83
N ILE A 50 -10.63 9.82 -7.19
CA ILE A 50 -10.33 8.69 -8.10
C ILE A 50 -9.88 9.24 -9.47
N LYS A 51 -10.60 10.23 -10.03
CA LYS A 51 -10.20 10.88 -11.28
C LYS A 51 -8.80 11.51 -11.19
N SER A 52 -8.50 12.18 -10.07
CA SER A 52 -7.18 12.76 -9.79
C SER A 52 -6.07 11.73 -9.84
N VAL A 53 -6.19 10.63 -9.08
CA VAL A 53 -5.12 9.62 -8.99
C VAL A 53 -4.96 8.83 -10.28
N ILE A 54 -6.04 8.62 -11.04
CA ILE A 54 -5.97 8.02 -12.39
C ILE A 54 -5.19 8.94 -13.33
N LEU A 55 -5.46 10.24 -13.33
CA LEU A 55 -4.72 11.20 -14.17
C LEU A 55 -3.23 11.22 -13.79
N ALA A 56 -2.91 11.25 -12.49
CA ALA A 56 -1.53 11.15 -12.02
C ALA A 56 -0.87 9.84 -12.49
N SER A 57 -1.59 8.72 -12.42
CA SER A 57 -1.13 7.40 -12.88
C SER A 57 -0.95 7.30 -14.40
N ILE A 58 -1.46 8.24 -15.18
CA ILE A 58 -1.19 8.35 -16.62
C ILE A 58 0.02 9.26 -16.87
N VAL A 59 0.09 10.40 -16.17
CA VAL A 59 1.15 11.41 -16.38
C VAL A 59 2.51 10.93 -15.88
N ILE A 60 2.56 10.31 -14.71
CA ILE A 60 3.82 9.91 -14.07
C ILE A 60 4.64 8.88 -14.89
N PRO A 61 4.08 7.78 -15.42
CA PRO A 61 4.87 6.87 -16.25
C PRO A 61 5.34 7.52 -17.57
N ILE A 62 4.66 8.54 -18.08
CA ILE A 62 5.14 9.34 -19.23
C ILE A 62 6.38 10.14 -18.83
N ILE A 63 6.38 10.79 -17.65
CA ILE A 63 7.56 11.49 -17.11
C ILE A 63 8.74 10.52 -16.97
N VAL A 64 8.50 9.33 -16.39
CA VAL A 64 9.52 8.28 -16.27
C VAL A 64 10.05 7.89 -17.64
N TRP A 65 9.18 7.58 -18.61
CA TRP A 65 9.61 7.23 -19.97
C TRP A 65 10.44 8.36 -20.62
N SER A 66 10.04 9.62 -20.46
CA SER A 66 10.78 10.78 -20.97
C SER A 66 12.18 10.88 -20.35
N GLU A 67 12.34 10.68 -19.05
CA GLU A 67 13.67 10.70 -18.42
C GLU A 67 14.56 9.52 -18.84
N LEU A 68 13.99 8.32 -18.96
CA LEU A 68 14.70 7.17 -19.50
C LEU A 68 15.12 7.40 -20.97
N TYR A 69 14.29 8.08 -21.76
CA TYR A 69 14.62 8.45 -23.14
C TYR A 69 15.77 9.46 -23.18
N MET A 70 15.66 10.55 -22.41
CA MET A 70 16.66 11.63 -22.38
C MET A 70 18.02 11.19 -21.81
N SER A 71 18.02 10.23 -20.88
CA SER A 71 19.26 9.60 -20.37
C SER A 71 19.91 8.63 -21.35
N GLY A 72 19.28 8.35 -22.50
CA GLY A 72 19.77 7.36 -23.45
C GLY A 72 19.58 5.92 -23.00
N THR A 73 18.77 5.65 -21.97
CA THR A 73 18.55 4.29 -21.43
C THR A 73 18.00 3.32 -22.49
N PHE A 74 17.19 3.83 -23.42
CA PHE A 74 16.65 3.02 -24.51
C PHE A 74 17.61 2.81 -25.69
N GLY A 75 18.71 3.56 -25.78
CA GLY A 75 19.60 3.53 -26.94
C GLY A 75 18.83 3.66 -28.26
N ASN A 76 19.07 2.73 -29.19
CA ASN A 76 18.42 2.69 -30.51
C ASN A 76 17.19 1.76 -30.58
N MET A 77 16.58 1.42 -29.44
CA MET A 77 15.40 0.56 -29.43
C MET A 77 14.22 1.20 -30.18
N SER A 78 13.48 0.41 -30.95
CA SER A 78 12.21 0.83 -31.55
C SER A 78 11.17 1.17 -30.48
N ILE A 79 10.18 2.00 -30.80
CA ILE A 79 9.13 2.40 -29.85
C ILE A 79 8.41 1.21 -29.20
N LYS A 80 8.17 0.13 -29.97
CA LYS A 80 7.56 -1.11 -29.47
C LYS A 80 8.43 -1.75 -28.37
N ASN A 81 9.74 -1.78 -28.58
CA ASN A 81 10.67 -2.33 -27.61
C ASN A 81 10.85 -1.42 -26.39
N GLN A 82 10.75 -0.09 -26.57
CA GLN A 82 10.72 0.85 -25.46
C GLN A 82 9.47 0.63 -24.58
N ILE A 83 8.29 0.46 -25.17
CA ILE A 83 7.05 0.14 -24.45
C ILE A 83 7.19 -1.18 -23.70
N SER A 84 7.75 -2.22 -24.33
CA SER A 84 8.02 -3.50 -23.67
C SER A 84 8.99 -3.35 -22.50
N SER A 85 10.09 -2.59 -22.69
CA SER A 85 11.05 -2.30 -21.61
C SER A 85 10.39 -1.54 -20.46
N MET A 86 9.53 -0.57 -20.74
CA MET A 86 8.74 0.13 -19.72
C MET A 86 7.79 -0.80 -18.98
N SER A 87 7.09 -1.69 -19.70
CA SER A 87 6.18 -2.66 -19.08
C SER A 87 6.89 -3.55 -18.06
N ILE A 88 8.09 -4.02 -18.39
CA ILE A 88 8.93 -4.83 -17.49
C ILE A 88 9.41 -3.99 -16.30
N ARG A 89 9.92 -2.77 -16.54
CA ARG A 89 10.40 -1.89 -15.46
C ARG A 89 9.28 -1.48 -14.50
N LEU A 90 8.10 -1.17 -15.01
CA LEU A 90 6.94 -0.85 -14.18
C LEU A 90 6.31 -2.10 -13.55
N GLY A 91 6.83 -3.30 -13.81
CA GLY A 91 6.34 -4.55 -13.23
C GLY A 91 4.90 -4.90 -13.62
N LEU A 92 4.46 -4.44 -14.80
CA LEU A 92 3.11 -4.68 -15.32
C LEU A 92 3.00 -6.04 -15.99
N TYR A 93 3.99 -6.36 -16.83
CA TYR A 93 4.03 -7.60 -17.60
C TYR A 93 5.47 -7.91 -18.02
N ASP A 94 5.89 -9.15 -17.76
CA ASP A 94 7.14 -9.72 -18.24
C ASP A 94 6.85 -11.02 -19.03
N PRO A 95 7.03 -11.02 -20.36
CA PRO A 95 6.76 -12.19 -21.21
C PRO A 95 7.72 -13.36 -20.98
N THR A 96 8.88 -13.13 -20.37
CA THR A 96 9.85 -14.19 -20.05
C THR A 96 9.52 -14.91 -18.75
N ASN A 97 8.57 -14.36 -18.02
CA ASN A 97 8.25 -14.76 -16.67
C ASN A 97 6.88 -15.43 -16.70
N SER A 98 6.90 -16.75 -16.80
CA SER A 98 5.70 -17.59 -16.90
C SER A 98 4.90 -17.65 -15.59
N TRP A 99 4.99 -16.63 -14.73
CA TRP A 99 4.62 -16.64 -13.31
C TRP A 99 3.39 -17.49 -13.02
N HIS A 100 3.68 -18.66 -12.43
CA HIS A 100 2.75 -19.42 -11.62
C HIS A 100 2.14 -18.45 -10.61
N ILE A 101 0.81 -18.36 -10.60
CA ILE A 101 -0.03 -17.56 -9.70
C ILE A 101 0.47 -17.50 -8.24
N ILE A 102 1.20 -18.52 -7.81
CA ILE A 102 1.96 -18.64 -6.55
C ILE A 102 2.81 -17.41 -6.23
N HIS A 103 3.47 -16.79 -7.21
CA HIS A 103 4.38 -15.68 -6.95
C HIS A 103 3.66 -14.35 -6.71
N ILE A 104 2.42 -14.25 -7.18
CA ILE A 104 1.49 -13.16 -6.86
C ILE A 104 0.84 -13.40 -5.50
N ILE A 105 0.48 -14.65 -5.20
CA ILE A 105 -0.27 -15.02 -3.98
C ILE A 105 0.64 -15.19 -2.74
N SER A 106 1.88 -15.65 -2.88
CA SER A 106 2.75 -15.93 -1.72
C SER A 106 3.06 -14.71 -0.86
N PRO A 107 3.32 -13.50 -1.40
CA PRO A 107 3.46 -12.30 -0.57
C PRO A 107 2.13 -11.90 0.10
N LEU A 108 0.98 -12.18 -0.52
CA LEU A 108 -0.31 -11.98 0.13
C LEU A 108 -0.48 -12.93 1.33
N LEU A 109 -0.10 -14.20 1.20
CA LEU A 109 -0.09 -15.14 2.31
C LEU A 109 0.84 -14.67 3.44
N LEU A 110 2.03 -14.17 3.12
CA LEU A 110 2.94 -13.57 4.11
C LEU A 110 2.28 -12.40 4.84
N THR A 111 1.54 -11.56 4.12
CA THR A 111 0.76 -10.45 4.71
C THR A 111 -0.36 -10.98 5.60
N MET A 112 -1.09 -12.02 5.21
CA MET A 112 -2.10 -12.67 6.06
C MET A 112 -1.49 -13.24 7.34
N ILE A 113 -0.28 -13.80 7.27
CA ILE A 113 0.46 -14.29 8.45
C ILE A 113 0.77 -13.14 9.42
N LEU A 114 1.18 -11.97 8.92
CA LEU A 114 1.38 -10.79 9.75
C LEU A 114 0.08 -10.36 10.47
N PHE A 115 -1.07 -10.60 9.83
CA PHE A 115 -2.41 -10.27 10.34
C PHE A 115 -3.11 -11.44 11.05
N LEU A 116 -2.38 -12.45 11.56
CA LEU A 116 -2.99 -13.55 12.32
C LEU A 116 -3.82 -13.08 13.52
N GLY A 117 -3.39 -12.04 14.24
CA GLY A 117 -4.17 -11.47 15.35
C GLY A 117 -5.56 -10.99 14.92
N PRO A 118 -5.67 -10.02 13.98
CA PRO A 118 -6.97 -9.56 13.47
C PRO A 118 -7.79 -10.67 12.80
N LEU A 119 -7.17 -11.60 12.07
CA LEU A 119 -7.88 -12.74 11.48
C LEU A 119 -8.45 -13.67 12.55
N THR A 120 -7.74 -13.87 13.66
CA THR A 120 -8.23 -14.65 14.81
C THR A 120 -9.42 -13.98 15.48
N LEU A 121 -9.42 -12.65 15.59
CA LEU A 121 -10.58 -11.90 16.08
C LEU A 121 -11.81 -12.12 15.19
N LEU A 122 -11.67 -11.94 13.88
CA LEU A 122 -12.76 -12.20 12.91
C LEU A 122 -13.26 -13.65 12.98
N TRP A 123 -12.34 -14.61 13.20
CA TRP A 123 -12.69 -16.01 13.38
C TRP A 123 -13.61 -16.23 14.60
N PHE A 124 -13.28 -15.61 15.74
CA PHE A 124 -14.10 -15.70 16.96
C PHE A 124 -15.42 -14.92 16.86
N GLU A 125 -15.46 -13.88 16.04
CA GLU A 125 -16.69 -13.14 15.73
C GLU A 125 -17.55 -13.85 14.64
N GLU A 126 -17.02 -14.93 14.06
CA GLU A 126 -17.62 -15.71 12.97
C GLU A 126 -17.85 -14.88 11.70
N GLU A 127 -17.00 -13.88 11.46
CA GLU A 127 -17.08 -12.92 10.36
C GLU A 127 -16.10 -13.24 9.21
N LEU A 128 -15.32 -14.33 9.27
CA LEU A 128 -14.52 -14.76 8.12
C LEU A 128 -15.39 -15.40 7.04
N PRO A 129 -14.91 -15.42 5.78
CA PRO A 129 -15.60 -16.13 4.70
C PRO A 129 -15.98 -17.55 5.10
N PHE A 130 -17.22 -17.93 4.81
CA PHE A 130 -17.81 -19.25 5.12
C PHE A 130 -18.15 -19.50 6.59
N GLN A 131 -18.00 -18.51 7.48
CA GLN A 131 -18.52 -18.59 8.86
C GLN A 131 -19.97 -18.08 8.96
N GLN A 132 -20.61 -18.36 10.10
CA GLN A 132 -22.04 -18.13 10.30
C GLN A 132 -22.48 -16.68 10.14
N ASN A 133 -21.67 -15.71 10.59
CA ASN A 133 -22.02 -14.29 10.52
C ASN A 133 -21.57 -13.62 9.22
N PHE A 134 -20.88 -14.34 8.33
CA PHE A 134 -20.43 -13.81 7.05
C PHE A 134 -21.52 -13.96 5.98
N ASN A 135 -21.96 -12.82 5.45
CA ASN A 135 -22.89 -12.75 4.34
C ASN A 135 -22.17 -12.30 3.07
N PHE A 136 -21.98 -13.20 2.10
CA PHE A 136 -21.23 -12.90 0.87
C PHE A 136 -21.79 -11.71 0.07
N GLN A 137 -23.11 -11.55 0.04
CA GLN A 137 -23.74 -10.44 -0.69
C GLN A 137 -23.45 -9.10 0.00
N LYS A 138 -23.62 -9.02 1.31
CA LYS A 138 -23.44 -7.80 2.10
C LYS A 138 -21.95 -7.48 2.32
N ASP A 139 -21.19 -8.43 2.85
CA ASP A 139 -19.85 -8.20 3.39
C ASP A 139 -18.76 -8.27 2.30
N ALA A 140 -19.06 -8.87 1.13
CA ALA A 140 -18.14 -8.85 -0.02
C ALA A 140 -18.72 -8.07 -1.22
N VAL A 141 -19.84 -8.49 -1.80
CA VAL A 141 -20.31 -7.93 -3.08
C VAL A 141 -20.72 -6.47 -2.98
N GLU A 142 -21.59 -6.13 -2.04
CA GLU A 142 -22.07 -4.75 -1.84
C GLU A 142 -20.93 -3.83 -1.40
N HIS A 143 -20.09 -4.31 -0.48
CA HIS A 143 -18.93 -3.56 -0.02
C HIS A 143 -17.95 -3.26 -1.15
N LEU A 144 -17.60 -4.25 -1.99
CA LEU A 144 -16.71 -4.07 -3.14
C LEU A 144 -17.33 -3.23 -4.27
N ARG A 145 -18.66 -3.29 -4.44
CA ARG A 145 -19.36 -2.48 -5.45
C ARG A 145 -19.57 -1.04 -5.00
N SER A 146 -19.56 -0.76 -3.69
CA SER A 146 -19.66 0.59 -3.16
C SER A 146 -18.51 1.48 -3.65
N LEU A 147 -18.75 2.78 -3.79
CA LEU A 147 -17.70 3.73 -4.19
C LEU A 147 -16.55 3.77 -3.18
N GLU A 148 -16.85 3.59 -1.89
CA GLU A 148 -15.85 3.52 -0.83
C GLU A 148 -14.99 2.27 -0.95
N GLY A 149 -15.59 1.11 -1.23
CA GLY A 149 -14.87 -0.14 -1.44
C GLY A 149 -14.02 -0.12 -2.70
N GLN A 150 -14.56 0.37 -3.83
CA GLN A 150 -13.78 0.57 -5.05
C GLN A 150 -12.57 1.50 -4.81
N ARG A 151 -12.76 2.58 -4.03
CA ARG A 151 -11.67 3.47 -3.62
C ARG A 151 -10.65 2.74 -2.75
N ASN A 152 -11.09 2.10 -1.67
CA ASN A 152 -10.22 1.57 -0.61
C ASN A 152 -9.48 0.30 -1.01
N TYR A 153 -10.06 -0.54 -1.87
CA TYR A 153 -9.53 -1.88 -2.18
C TYR A 153 -9.00 -2.02 -3.60
N ILE A 154 -9.33 -1.11 -4.51
CA ILE A 154 -8.90 -1.18 -5.91
C ILE A 154 -8.14 0.08 -6.28
N ALA A 155 -8.85 1.22 -6.40
CA ALA A 155 -8.28 2.43 -7.00
C ALA A 155 -7.11 2.98 -6.18
N ALA A 156 -7.29 3.22 -4.87
CA ALA A 156 -6.21 3.77 -4.05
C ALA A 156 -5.01 2.80 -3.93
N PRO A 157 -5.18 1.52 -3.54
CA PRO A 157 -4.05 0.59 -3.48
C PRO A 157 -3.31 0.48 -4.82
N PHE A 158 -4.03 0.29 -5.93
CA PHE A 158 -3.38 0.07 -7.23
C PHE A 158 -2.61 1.32 -7.68
N THR A 159 -3.23 2.50 -7.61
CA THR A 159 -2.59 3.73 -8.08
C THR A 159 -1.43 4.17 -7.17
N GLU A 160 -1.53 3.92 -5.86
CA GLU A 160 -0.43 4.17 -4.93
C GLU A 160 0.76 3.24 -5.18
N GLU A 161 0.54 1.93 -5.33
CA GLU A 161 1.62 0.99 -5.66
C GLU A 161 2.21 1.27 -7.06
N PHE A 162 1.37 1.61 -8.04
CA PHE A 162 1.83 1.92 -9.39
C PHE A 162 2.72 3.18 -9.43
N VAL A 163 2.34 4.24 -8.71
CA VAL A 163 3.13 5.47 -8.69
C VAL A 163 4.39 5.32 -7.83
N PHE A 164 4.25 4.87 -6.59
CA PHE A 164 5.33 4.93 -5.61
C PHE A 164 6.22 3.68 -5.57
N ARG A 165 5.83 2.57 -6.21
CA ARG A 165 6.67 1.37 -6.32
C ARG A 165 7.07 1.22 -7.78
N ALA A 166 6.13 1.04 -8.69
CA ALA A 166 6.48 0.81 -10.09
C ALA A 166 7.23 2.01 -10.72
N CYS A 167 6.66 3.22 -10.71
CA CYS A 167 7.29 4.37 -11.38
C CYS A 167 8.52 4.88 -10.61
N GLU A 168 8.40 5.03 -9.29
CA GLU A 168 9.48 5.57 -8.46
C GLU A 168 10.71 4.67 -8.43
N ILE A 169 10.54 3.36 -8.18
CA ILE A 169 11.66 2.42 -8.09
C ILE A 169 12.30 2.22 -9.45
N ALA A 170 11.54 2.19 -10.54
CA ALA A 170 12.09 2.09 -11.90
C ALA A 170 13.04 3.24 -12.22
N LEU A 171 12.67 4.48 -11.86
CA LEU A 171 13.50 5.66 -12.08
C LEU A 171 14.75 5.65 -11.19
N LEU A 172 14.59 5.39 -9.89
CA LEU A 172 15.70 5.34 -8.94
C LEU A 172 16.70 4.22 -9.26
N TYR A 173 16.21 3.06 -9.69
CA TYR A 173 17.05 1.95 -10.14
C TYR A 173 17.87 2.35 -11.37
N GLN A 174 17.26 3.02 -12.35
CA GLN A 174 17.97 3.49 -13.54
C GLN A 174 18.99 4.60 -13.24
N ALA A 175 18.80 5.31 -12.14
CA ALA A 175 19.76 6.27 -11.60
C ALA A 175 20.91 5.63 -10.78
N GLY A 176 20.98 4.30 -10.73
CA GLY A 176 22.08 3.56 -10.10
C GLY A 176 21.96 3.41 -8.58
N HIS A 177 20.78 3.66 -8.00
CA HIS A 177 20.59 3.49 -6.56
C HIS A 177 20.65 2.02 -6.13
N SER A 178 21.26 1.77 -4.96
CA SER A 178 21.35 0.42 -4.39
C SER A 178 19.98 -0.14 -3.99
N LYS A 179 19.85 -1.47 -3.94
CA LYS A 179 18.64 -2.17 -3.46
C LYS A 179 18.14 -1.66 -2.10
N LYS A 180 19.06 -1.38 -1.18
CA LYS A 180 18.72 -0.83 0.14
C LYS A 180 18.06 0.54 0.03
N TYR A 181 18.50 1.36 -0.92
CA TYR A 181 17.90 2.68 -1.17
C TYR A 181 16.48 2.53 -1.73
N LEU A 182 16.30 1.64 -2.71
CA LEU A 182 14.98 1.36 -3.30
C LEU A 182 13.98 0.84 -2.25
N ILE A 183 14.44 0.05 -1.28
CA ILE A 183 13.58 -0.52 -0.23
C ILE A 183 13.32 0.46 0.90
N PHE A 184 14.35 1.15 1.41
CA PHE A 184 14.25 1.90 2.67
C PHE A 184 14.13 3.42 2.51
N ILE A 185 14.54 3.99 1.37
CA ILE A 185 14.54 5.44 1.14
C ILE A 185 13.41 5.88 0.23
N SER A 186 13.14 5.15 -0.87
CA SER A 186 12.03 5.50 -1.79
C SER A 186 10.69 5.72 -1.07
N PRO A 187 10.29 4.88 -0.08
CA PRO A 187 9.00 5.04 0.59
C PRO A 187 8.79 6.34 1.39
N ILE A 188 9.83 7.15 1.58
CA ILE A 188 9.71 8.46 2.22
C ILE A 188 8.78 9.37 1.40
N TRP A 189 8.80 9.31 0.07
CA TRP A 189 7.93 10.13 -0.77
C TRP A 189 6.47 9.70 -0.66
N PHE A 190 6.21 8.39 -0.62
CA PHE A 190 4.89 7.83 -0.31
C PHE A 190 4.37 8.29 1.06
N GLY A 191 5.22 8.24 2.09
CA GLY A 191 4.89 8.76 3.42
C GLY A 191 4.58 10.26 3.38
N THR A 192 5.43 11.03 2.71
CA THR A 192 5.31 12.50 2.59
C THR A 192 4.01 12.91 1.91
N ALA A 193 3.59 12.16 0.88
CA ALA A 193 2.31 12.41 0.20
C ALA A 193 1.14 12.45 1.19
N HIS A 194 1.17 11.69 2.30
CA HIS A 194 0.10 11.66 3.30
C HIS A 194 0.11 12.84 4.28
N LEU A 195 1.18 13.64 4.33
CA LEU A 195 1.23 14.85 5.17
C LEU A 195 0.22 15.92 4.73
N HIS A 196 -0.32 15.83 3.51
CA HIS A 196 -1.39 16.71 3.03
C HIS A 196 -2.64 16.65 3.93
N HIS A 197 -2.87 15.53 4.64
CA HIS A 197 -3.96 15.38 5.60
C HIS A 197 -3.82 16.25 6.86
N VAL A 198 -2.63 16.80 7.16
CA VAL A 198 -2.45 17.70 8.31
C VAL A 198 -3.43 18.86 8.23
N TRP A 199 -3.55 19.48 7.05
CA TRP A 199 -4.45 20.61 6.84
C TRP A 199 -5.93 20.21 6.95
N GLU A 200 -6.29 19.06 6.38
CA GLU A 200 -7.66 18.55 6.44
C GLU A 200 -8.08 18.24 7.89
N LYS A 201 -7.24 17.52 8.63
CA LYS A 201 -7.46 17.18 10.04
C LYS A 201 -7.49 18.42 10.93
N TYR A 202 -6.60 19.39 10.68
CA TYR A 202 -6.59 20.65 11.42
C TYR A 202 -7.93 21.38 11.33
N ARG A 203 -8.48 21.47 10.11
CA ARG A 203 -9.80 22.07 9.88
C ARG A 203 -10.94 21.26 10.52
N GLN A 204 -10.90 19.94 10.40
CA GLN A 204 -11.89 19.04 11.01
C GLN A 204 -11.91 19.12 12.54
N TYR A 205 -10.75 19.28 13.18
CA TYR A 205 -10.64 19.37 14.63
C TYR A 205 -10.94 20.77 15.21
N GLY A 206 -11.42 21.71 14.39
CA GLY A 206 -11.87 23.03 14.84
C GLY A 206 -10.79 24.12 14.86
N SER A 207 -9.74 23.99 14.05
CA SER A 207 -8.81 25.07 13.67
C SER A 207 -8.20 25.87 14.83
N ASN A 208 -7.87 25.22 15.95
CA ASN A 208 -7.26 25.82 17.14
C ASN A 208 -5.92 25.15 17.50
N LYS A 209 -5.20 25.64 18.51
CA LYS A 209 -3.89 25.08 18.91
C LYS A 209 -3.97 23.58 19.27
N LYS A 210 -5.04 23.13 19.94
CA LYS A 210 -5.26 21.72 20.27
C LYS A 210 -5.53 20.89 18.99
N ALA A 211 -6.31 21.43 18.07
CA ALA A 211 -6.58 20.85 16.76
C ALA A 211 -5.29 20.65 15.95
N LEU A 212 -4.40 21.64 15.92
CA LEU A 212 -3.12 21.56 15.24
C LEU A 212 -2.23 20.48 15.85
N LYS A 213 -2.10 20.44 17.18
CA LYS A 213 -1.32 19.40 17.87
C LYS A 213 -1.85 18.00 17.54
N ARG A 214 -3.17 17.81 17.57
CA ARG A 214 -3.81 16.53 17.23
C ARG A 214 -3.61 16.16 15.76
N ALA A 215 -3.75 17.11 14.84
CA ALA A 215 -3.57 16.90 13.40
C ALA A 215 -2.11 16.52 13.06
N LEU A 216 -1.13 17.20 13.68
CA LEU A 216 0.29 16.89 13.55
C LEU A 216 0.60 15.50 14.09
N LEU A 217 0.14 15.16 15.30
CA LEU A 217 0.38 13.84 15.89
C LEU A 217 -0.21 12.72 15.03
N SER A 218 -1.48 12.86 14.64
CA SER A 218 -2.16 11.87 13.78
C SER A 218 -1.49 11.72 12.43
N SER A 219 -1.03 12.80 11.81
CA SER A 219 -0.37 12.73 10.50
C SER A 219 1.08 12.27 10.59
N SER A 220 1.76 12.52 11.71
CA SER A 220 3.10 11.96 11.97
C SER A 220 3.04 10.45 12.16
N PHE A 221 2.02 9.96 12.90
CA PHE A 221 1.75 8.52 12.99
C PHE A 221 1.44 7.93 11.62
N GLN A 222 0.57 8.59 10.85
CA GLN A 222 0.23 8.15 9.49
C GLN A 222 1.47 8.10 8.59
N PHE A 223 2.33 9.12 8.61
CA PHE A 223 3.60 9.16 7.87
C PHE A 223 4.52 8.00 8.26
N ALA A 224 4.76 7.80 9.56
CA ALA A 224 5.64 6.72 10.02
C ALA A 224 5.10 5.34 9.61
N TYR A 225 3.80 5.12 9.80
CA TYR A 225 3.14 3.88 9.42
C TYR A 225 3.19 3.62 7.91
N THR A 226 2.86 4.62 7.08
CA THR A 226 2.88 4.45 5.62
C THR A 226 4.28 4.30 5.08
N THR A 227 5.30 4.90 5.70
CA THR A 227 6.71 4.66 5.36
C THR A 227 7.13 3.22 5.69
N VAL A 228 6.77 2.69 6.87
CA VAL A 228 7.09 1.29 7.24
C VAL A 228 6.36 0.31 6.33
N PHE A 229 5.08 0.55 6.03
CA PHE A 229 4.35 -0.25 5.04
C PHE A 229 5.03 -0.18 3.67
N GLY A 230 5.47 1.01 3.26
CA GLY A 230 6.19 1.20 2.01
C GLY A 230 7.53 0.46 1.98
N TRP A 231 8.24 0.28 3.10
CA TRP A 231 9.42 -0.60 3.14
C TRP A 231 9.08 -2.03 2.75
N TYR A 232 7.98 -2.55 3.31
CA TYR A 232 7.50 -3.89 2.97
C TYR A 232 7.05 -3.97 1.50
N ALA A 233 6.24 -3.03 1.04
CA ALA A 233 5.75 -3.00 -0.35
C ALA A 233 6.89 -2.86 -1.37
N SER A 234 7.87 -1.99 -1.11
CA SER A 234 9.08 -1.86 -1.93
C SER A 234 9.93 -3.12 -1.88
N PHE A 235 10.09 -3.76 -0.71
CA PHE A 235 10.77 -5.05 -0.62
C PHE A 235 10.09 -6.11 -1.50
N VAL A 236 8.76 -6.25 -1.42
CA VAL A 236 8.00 -7.18 -2.25
C VAL A 236 8.17 -6.84 -3.73
N PHE A 237 8.02 -5.58 -4.13
CA PHE A 237 8.19 -5.14 -5.52
C PHE A 237 9.60 -5.42 -6.05
N VAL A 238 10.65 -5.08 -5.30
CA VAL A 238 12.04 -5.32 -5.70
C VAL A 238 12.30 -6.83 -5.83
N ARG A 239 11.72 -7.66 -4.95
CA ARG A 239 11.86 -9.13 -5.01
C ARG A 239 11.14 -9.75 -6.21
N THR A 240 9.93 -9.30 -6.51
CA THR A 240 9.07 -9.89 -7.54
C THR A 240 9.19 -9.21 -8.89
N GLY A 241 9.69 -7.98 -8.96
CA GLY A 241 9.63 -7.18 -10.19
C GLY A 241 8.21 -6.96 -10.70
N SER A 242 7.19 -7.07 -9.83
CA SER A 242 5.78 -6.97 -10.22
C SER A 242 4.99 -6.06 -9.27
N VAL A 243 4.09 -5.26 -9.83
CA VAL A 243 3.20 -4.39 -9.06
C VAL A 243 1.99 -5.13 -8.47
N TRP A 244 1.65 -6.32 -8.99
CA TRP A 244 0.47 -7.08 -8.54
C TRP A 244 0.59 -7.61 -7.10
N PRO A 245 1.70 -8.24 -6.67
CA PRO A 245 1.84 -8.67 -5.28
C PRO A 245 1.71 -7.54 -4.25
N PRO A 246 2.43 -6.39 -4.34
CA PRO A 246 2.27 -5.31 -3.36
C PRO A 246 0.88 -4.67 -3.44
N PHE A 247 0.25 -4.60 -4.62
CA PHE A 247 -1.14 -4.16 -4.76
C PHE A 247 -2.10 -5.03 -3.93
N LEU A 248 -2.03 -6.35 -4.07
CA LEU A 248 -2.87 -7.27 -3.30
C LEU A 248 -2.61 -7.18 -1.80
N CYS A 249 -1.33 -7.08 -1.40
CA CYS A 249 -0.96 -6.90 0.00
C CYS A 249 -1.56 -5.60 0.57
N HIS A 250 -1.49 -4.50 -0.19
CA HIS A 250 -2.06 -3.22 0.18
C HIS A 250 -3.59 -3.30 0.31
N SER A 251 -4.28 -3.85 -0.70
CA SER A 251 -5.74 -4.03 -0.64
C SER A 251 -6.16 -4.84 0.58
N PHE A 252 -5.42 -5.90 0.92
CA PHE A 252 -5.66 -6.70 2.12
C PHE A 252 -5.42 -5.89 3.42
N CYS A 253 -4.32 -5.14 3.51
CA CYS A 253 -4.07 -4.25 4.65
C CYS A 253 -5.19 -3.21 4.83
N ASN A 254 -5.71 -2.65 3.73
CA ASN A 254 -6.85 -1.72 3.79
C ASN A 254 -8.15 -2.40 4.23
N MET A 255 -8.33 -3.69 3.93
CA MET A 255 -9.48 -4.48 4.37
C MET A 255 -9.42 -4.75 5.87
N MET A 256 -8.26 -5.16 6.37
CA MET A 256 -8.07 -5.47 7.78
C MET A 256 -8.00 -4.22 8.67
N GLY A 257 -7.55 -3.10 8.10
CA GLY A 257 -7.34 -1.86 8.84
C GLY A 257 -6.19 -1.96 9.85
N PHE A 258 -6.09 -0.93 10.71
CA PHE A 258 -5.11 -0.96 11.79
C PHE A 258 -5.60 -1.90 12.92
N PRO A 259 -4.73 -2.75 13.49
CA PRO A 259 -5.06 -3.54 14.67
C PRO A 259 -5.67 -2.68 15.78
N ASN A 260 -6.93 -2.93 16.15
CA ASN A 260 -7.56 -2.23 17.25
C ASN A 260 -7.06 -2.77 18.59
N VAL A 261 -5.86 -2.36 18.99
CA VAL A 261 -5.23 -2.76 20.27
C VAL A 261 -5.94 -2.20 21.51
N GLU A 262 -6.72 -1.11 21.36
CA GLU A 262 -7.52 -0.52 22.46
C GLU A 262 -8.89 -1.18 22.63
N GLY A 263 -9.30 -2.02 21.67
CA GLY A 263 -10.63 -2.59 21.60
C GLY A 263 -10.61 -3.98 20.99
N ILE A 264 -9.85 -4.90 21.58
CA ILE A 264 -10.15 -6.33 21.44
C ILE A 264 -11.54 -6.50 22.09
N SER A 265 -12.57 -6.32 21.28
CA SER A 265 -13.95 -6.07 21.69
C SER A 265 -14.74 -7.32 22.01
N TYR A 266 -14.07 -8.49 22.05
CA TYR A 266 -14.71 -9.70 22.52
C TYR A 266 -15.28 -9.49 23.93
N GLN A 267 -14.53 -8.81 24.82
CA GLN A 267 -14.99 -8.44 26.16
C GLN A 267 -16.32 -7.66 26.18
N LYS A 268 -16.46 -6.58 25.40
CA LYS A 268 -17.62 -5.68 25.50
C LYS A 268 -18.95 -6.31 25.10
N LYS A 269 -18.94 -7.29 24.19
CA LYS A 269 -20.15 -8.02 23.77
C LYS A 269 -20.68 -8.94 24.87
N TRP A 270 -19.81 -9.46 25.72
CA TRP A 270 -20.13 -10.52 26.70
C TRP A 270 -20.05 -10.07 28.18
N GLU A 271 -19.47 -8.90 28.47
CA GLU A 271 -19.44 -8.29 29.81
C GLU A 271 -20.85 -8.09 30.42
N GLN A 272 -21.87 -7.90 29.59
CA GLN A 272 -23.26 -7.70 30.06
C GLN A 272 -23.91 -8.98 30.64
N ILE A 273 -23.31 -10.15 30.45
CA ILE A 273 -23.90 -11.46 30.81
C ILE A 273 -23.15 -12.11 32.02
N ALA A 274 -22.15 -11.43 32.58
CA ALA A 274 -21.08 -11.99 33.43
C ALA A 274 -21.48 -13.09 34.46
N GLN A 275 -21.40 -14.34 34.00
CA GLN A 275 -21.15 -15.53 34.82
C GLN A 275 -19.64 -15.84 34.77
N VAL A 276 -19.07 -16.43 35.82
CA VAL A 276 -17.62 -16.75 35.92
C VAL A 276 -17.10 -17.54 34.71
N ILE A 277 -17.91 -18.45 34.16
CA ILE A 277 -17.56 -19.25 32.99
C ILE A 277 -17.40 -18.38 31.73
N VAL A 278 -18.29 -17.41 31.52
CA VAL A 278 -18.24 -16.47 30.38
C VAL A 278 -17.01 -15.58 30.50
N TYR A 279 -16.70 -15.10 31.70
CA TYR A 279 -15.49 -14.30 31.96
C TYR A 279 -14.20 -15.07 31.63
N LEU A 280 -14.08 -16.32 32.09
CA LEU A 280 -12.92 -17.15 31.78
C LEU A 280 -12.77 -17.43 30.28
N HIS A 281 -13.89 -17.69 29.58
CA HIS A 281 -13.87 -17.88 28.13
C HIS A 281 -13.37 -16.64 27.39
N VAL A 282 -13.92 -15.47 27.73
CA VAL A 282 -13.53 -14.17 27.16
C VAL A 282 -12.03 -13.91 27.33
N HIS A 283 -11.50 -14.11 28.54
CA HIS A 283 -10.07 -13.93 28.78
C HIS A 283 -9.18 -14.90 28.00
N MET A 284 -9.62 -16.15 27.82
CA MET A 284 -8.88 -17.12 27.00
C MET A 284 -8.87 -16.71 25.53
N VAL A 285 -9.99 -16.20 25.00
CA VAL A 285 -10.07 -15.69 23.62
C VAL A 285 -9.11 -14.52 23.42
N ASP A 286 -9.10 -13.54 24.32
CA ASP A 286 -8.19 -12.39 24.25
C ASP A 286 -6.71 -12.84 24.27
N LEU A 287 -6.38 -13.83 25.11
CA LEU A 287 -5.03 -14.37 25.22
C LEU A 287 -4.60 -15.04 23.91
N VAL A 288 -5.50 -15.79 23.26
CA VAL A 288 -5.25 -16.41 21.95
C VAL A 288 -5.07 -15.35 20.86
N ILE A 289 -5.87 -14.28 20.87
CA ILE A 289 -5.73 -13.16 19.92
C ILE A 289 -4.36 -12.50 20.08
N TRP A 290 -3.95 -12.15 21.31
CA TRP A 290 -2.63 -11.57 21.59
C TRP A 290 -1.48 -12.50 21.23
N ALA A 291 -1.61 -13.80 21.51
CA ALA A 291 -0.62 -14.79 21.10
C ALA A 291 -0.45 -14.82 19.57
N ASN A 292 -1.55 -14.73 18.81
CA ASN A 292 -1.52 -14.70 17.35
C ASN A 292 -0.93 -13.41 16.77
N TYR A 293 -1.04 -12.27 17.46
CA TYR A 293 -0.28 -11.07 17.08
C TYR A 293 1.23 -11.32 17.14
N ILE A 294 1.72 -11.92 18.23
CA ILE A 294 3.15 -12.20 18.42
C ILE A 294 3.63 -13.27 17.43
N VAL A 295 2.88 -14.37 17.32
CA VAL A 295 3.19 -15.47 16.39
C VAL A 295 3.22 -14.96 14.95
N GLY A 296 2.26 -14.11 14.55
CA GLY A 296 2.21 -13.52 13.22
C GLY A 296 3.46 -12.72 12.88
N VAL A 297 3.95 -11.88 13.79
CA VAL A 297 5.20 -11.11 13.61
C VAL A 297 6.43 -12.03 13.51
N ILE A 298 6.52 -13.03 14.39
CA ILE A 298 7.64 -13.99 14.37
C ILE A 298 7.65 -14.77 13.06
N LEU A 299 6.51 -15.31 12.64
CA LEU A 299 6.40 -16.06 11.39
C LEU A 299 6.66 -15.17 10.19
N PHE A 300 6.14 -13.95 10.16
CA PHE A 300 6.43 -12.98 9.09
C PHE A 300 7.93 -12.76 8.92
N TYR A 301 8.65 -12.50 10.01
CA TYR A 301 10.10 -12.30 9.97
C TYR A 301 10.85 -13.52 9.42
N ASN A 302 10.49 -14.72 9.87
CA ASN A 302 11.16 -15.96 9.45
C ASN A 302 10.81 -16.37 8.01
N LEU A 303 9.60 -16.03 7.54
CA LEU A 303 9.08 -16.46 6.24
C LEU A 303 9.24 -15.41 5.13
N ILE A 304 9.67 -14.17 5.46
CA ILE A 304 9.72 -13.05 4.52
C ILE A 304 10.48 -13.39 3.23
N TYR A 305 11.59 -14.11 3.31
CA TYR A 305 12.39 -14.50 2.15
C TYR A 305 11.91 -15.76 1.43
N TYR A 306 11.12 -16.60 2.09
CA TYR A 306 10.57 -17.85 1.53
C TYR A 306 9.26 -17.60 0.78
N LEU A 307 8.43 -16.68 1.31
CA LEU A 307 7.15 -16.29 0.72
C LEU A 307 7.24 -15.06 -0.17
N THR A 308 8.45 -14.51 -0.36
CA THR A 308 8.74 -13.59 -1.47
C THR A 308 9.70 -14.27 -2.45
N PRO A 309 9.28 -14.50 -3.70
CA PRO A 309 10.12 -15.17 -4.70
C PRO A 309 11.52 -14.54 -4.83
N SER A 310 12.54 -15.36 -5.01
CA SER A 310 13.92 -14.90 -5.28
C SER A 310 14.08 -14.41 -6.72
N ALA A 311 15.10 -13.57 -7.03
CA ALA A 311 15.39 -13.10 -8.40
C ALA A 311 15.42 -14.22 -9.44
N SER A 312 16.04 -15.36 -9.12
CA SER A 312 16.12 -16.51 -10.02
C SER A 312 14.76 -17.15 -10.31
N GLN A 313 13.82 -17.06 -9.36
CA GLN A 313 12.44 -17.51 -9.54
C GLN A 313 11.57 -16.42 -10.15
N SER A 314 11.95 -15.15 -9.97
CA SER A 314 11.13 -14.00 -10.24
C SER A 314 11.50 -13.19 -11.45
N GLY A 315 12.63 -13.46 -12.10
CA GLY A 315 13.13 -12.61 -13.18
C GLY A 315 13.31 -11.14 -12.81
N SER A 316 13.23 -10.77 -11.53
CA SER A 316 13.21 -9.36 -11.12
C SER A 316 14.54 -8.72 -11.47
N ILE A 317 14.48 -7.67 -12.29
CA ILE A 317 15.65 -6.87 -12.66
C ILE A 317 16.19 -6.03 -11.49
N TYR A 318 15.47 -5.98 -10.36
CA TYR A 318 15.77 -5.13 -9.21
C TYR A 318 16.50 -5.85 -8.07
N TRP A 319 16.60 -7.18 -8.11
CA TRP A 319 17.11 -7.99 -6.99
C TRP A 319 18.44 -8.69 -7.31
#